data_AF-A0A356Z4Z4-F1
#
_entry.id   AF-A0A356Z4Z4-F1
#
_cell.length_a   1.000
_cell.length_b   1.000
_cell.length_c   1.000
_cell.angle_alpha   90.00
_cell.angle_beta   90.00
_cell.angle_gamma   90.00
#
_symmetry.space_group_name_H-M   'P 1'
#
loop_
_entity.id
_entity.type
_entity.pdbx_description
1 polymer ?
#
loop_
_entity_poly.entity_id
_entity_poly.type
_entity_poly.pdbx_seq_one_letter_code
_entity_poly.pdbx_strand_id
1 'polypeptide(L)'
;MRRRYFGIVSALLMLLLAGGFSALLPGQALGAEPFTVTGISISKEYNSIEIPDTYYLTIKGTYLGGTTVRYLDSAGKLITLTNPTGGDGIKQYTIEPDKIGQTLFIEGPGGTKEYNIAETNMSRITSLNPKSIKAGDTLGIVVANAAKLDGTEYKGYYYDQINEVEISSELKNNTPINVTNTGLYNIRFERNFSAPDGTPVNISYRYLNIFRVYDEMDGVSTPDNI
;
A
#
# COMPACT_ATOMS: atom_id res chain seq x y z
N MET A 1 -33.87 77.61 -31.65
CA MET A 1 -33.63 76.66 -30.55
C MET A 1 -32.97 75.40 -31.10
N ARG A 2 -31.67 75.20 -30.92
CA ARG A 2 -30.95 73.93 -31.13
C ARG A 2 -29.47 74.16 -30.81
N ARG A 3 -29.13 74.08 -29.52
CA ARG A 3 -27.77 74.02 -28.99
C ARG A 3 -27.81 73.04 -27.82
N ARG A 4 -26.73 72.29 -27.62
CA ARG A 4 -26.42 71.39 -26.48
C ARG A 4 -26.74 69.89 -26.66
N TYR A 5 -26.12 69.19 -27.61
CA TYR A 5 -25.98 67.71 -27.51
C TYR A 5 -24.69 67.11 -28.13
N PHE A 6 -23.71 67.92 -28.58
CA PHE A 6 -22.50 67.39 -29.24
C PHE A 6 -21.19 67.54 -28.44
N GLY A 7 -21.24 68.05 -27.21
CA GLY A 7 -20.04 68.25 -26.36
C GLY A 7 -19.84 67.21 -25.26
N ILE A 8 -20.82 66.35 -24.98
CA ILE A 8 -20.78 65.41 -23.83
C ILE A 8 -20.38 63.99 -24.27
N VAL A 9 -20.57 63.63 -25.55
CA VAL A 9 -20.27 62.27 -26.04
C VAL A 9 -18.77 62.09 -26.35
N SER A 10 -18.04 63.13 -26.76
CA SER A 10 -16.59 63.03 -27.02
C SER A 10 -15.71 63.06 -25.77
N ALA A 11 -16.21 63.61 -24.64
CA ALA A 11 -15.47 63.59 -23.37
C ALA A 11 -15.54 62.22 -22.67
N LEU A 12 -16.62 61.46 -22.89
CA LEU A 12 -16.76 60.11 -22.34
C LEU A 12 -15.93 59.06 -23.11
N LEU A 13 -15.68 59.29 -24.40
CA LEU A 13 -14.91 58.35 -25.24
C LEU A 13 -13.39 58.52 -25.07
N MET A 14 -12.91 59.72 -24.73
CA MET A 14 -11.47 59.92 -24.43
C MET A 14 -11.08 59.52 -23.01
N LEU A 15 -12.01 59.44 -22.06
CA LEU A 15 -11.74 58.89 -20.73
C LEU A 15 -11.57 57.36 -20.74
N LEU A 16 -12.04 56.68 -21.80
CA LEU A 16 -11.91 55.23 -21.96
C LEU A 16 -10.57 54.80 -22.60
N LEU A 17 -9.80 55.74 -23.16
CA LEU A 17 -8.56 55.46 -23.90
C LEU A 17 -7.28 55.97 -23.22
N ALA A 18 -7.39 56.83 -22.19
CA ALA A 18 -6.24 57.39 -21.47
C ALA A 18 -6.03 56.82 -20.05
N GLY A 19 -6.96 55.99 -19.57
CA GLY A 19 -6.82 55.26 -18.32
C GLY A 19 -6.19 53.91 -18.57
N GLY A 20 -4.86 53.84 -18.48
CA GLY A 20 -4.12 52.59 -18.38
C GLY A 20 -4.59 51.77 -17.18
N PHE A 21 -5.66 51.01 -17.35
CA PHE A 21 -5.89 49.81 -16.57
C PHE A 21 -5.08 48.72 -17.28
N SER A 22 -3.79 48.66 -16.96
CA SER A 22 -3.19 47.35 -16.74
C SER A 22 -4.05 46.71 -15.66
N ALA A 23 -5.08 45.98 -16.08
CA ALA A 23 -5.61 44.92 -15.25
C ALA A 23 -4.42 43.96 -15.08
N LEU A 24 -3.58 44.24 -14.08
CA LEU A 24 -3.05 43.17 -13.27
C LEU A 24 -4.31 42.42 -12.85
N LEU A 25 -4.62 41.36 -13.61
CA LEU A 25 -5.39 40.26 -13.13
C LEU A 25 -4.85 40.01 -11.71
N PRO A 26 -5.68 40.16 -10.66
CA PRO A 26 -5.23 39.89 -9.30
C PRO A 26 -4.55 38.53 -9.38
N GLY A 27 -3.27 38.52 -9.02
CA GLY A 27 -2.34 37.46 -9.35
C GLY A 27 -3.07 36.14 -9.28
N GLN A 28 -3.10 35.41 -10.40
CA GLN A 28 -3.31 33.98 -10.31
C GLN A 28 -2.26 33.54 -9.30
N ALA A 29 -2.68 33.33 -8.05
CA ALA A 29 -1.97 32.43 -7.19
C ALA A 29 -1.84 31.21 -8.09
N LEU A 30 -0.63 30.95 -8.58
CA LEU A 30 -0.31 29.69 -9.22
C LEU A 30 -0.61 28.69 -8.12
N GLY A 31 -1.86 28.22 -8.08
CA GLY A 31 -2.34 27.31 -7.06
C GLY A 31 -1.40 26.13 -7.14
N ALA A 32 -0.87 25.71 -5.99
CA ALA A 32 -0.05 24.52 -5.96
C ALA A 32 -0.80 23.40 -6.71
N GLU A 33 -0.14 22.82 -7.70
CA GLU A 33 -0.73 21.79 -8.56
C GLU A 33 -1.35 20.70 -7.67
N PRO A 34 -2.58 20.24 -7.98
CA PRO A 34 -3.22 19.21 -7.18
C PRO A 34 -2.37 17.95 -7.21
N PHE A 35 -2.15 17.34 -6.04
CA PHE A 35 -1.38 16.11 -5.97
C PHE A 35 -2.17 14.97 -6.64
N THR A 36 -1.42 14.00 -7.19
CA THR A 36 -2.00 12.75 -7.66
C THR A 36 -1.39 11.59 -6.93
N VAL A 37 -2.14 10.50 -6.84
CA VAL A 37 -1.66 9.21 -6.32
C VAL A 37 -1.88 8.21 -7.44
N THR A 38 -0.82 7.51 -7.80
CA THR A 38 -0.80 6.54 -8.89
C THR A 38 -0.55 5.12 -8.39
N GLY A 39 -0.24 4.95 -7.10
CA GLY A 39 -0.19 3.63 -6.48
C GLY A 39 0.09 3.70 -4.99
N ILE A 40 -0.43 2.72 -4.26
CA ILE A 40 -0.17 2.51 -2.83
C ILE A 40 0.35 1.08 -2.67
N SER A 41 1.41 0.93 -1.89
CA SER A 41 1.96 -0.38 -1.53
C SER A 41 2.20 -0.45 -0.03
N ILE A 42 1.72 -1.52 0.59
CA ILE A 42 2.02 -1.87 1.98
C ILE A 42 2.82 -3.16 1.97
N SER A 43 3.98 -3.16 2.64
CA SER A 43 4.81 -4.34 2.80
C SER A 43 5.04 -4.59 4.29
N LYS A 44 4.78 -5.82 4.73
CA LYS A 44 5.19 -6.30 6.05
C LYS A 44 6.05 -7.54 5.89
N GLU A 45 7.19 -7.55 6.56
CA GLU A 45 8.11 -8.69 6.54
C GLU A 45 8.19 -9.32 7.91
N TYR A 46 8.13 -10.64 7.95
CA TYR A 46 7.98 -11.48 9.13
C TYR A 46 9.11 -12.52 9.14
N ASN A 47 10.01 -12.44 10.10
CA ASN A 47 10.96 -13.51 10.45
C ASN A 47 10.36 -14.48 11.48
N SER A 48 9.20 -14.14 12.06
CA SER A 48 8.38 -14.98 12.92
C SER A 48 6.90 -14.82 12.58
N ILE A 49 6.03 -15.75 12.99
CA ILE A 49 4.59 -15.68 12.66
C ILE A 49 3.80 -14.66 13.51
N GLU A 50 4.42 -14.08 14.55
CA GLU A 50 3.70 -13.34 15.60
C GLU A 50 3.53 -11.86 15.24
N ILE A 51 4.65 -11.16 15.03
CA ILE A 51 4.73 -9.73 14.75
C ILE A 51 5.74 -9.55 13.61
N PRO A 52 5.45 -8.69 12.62
CA PRO A 52 6.42 -8.42 11.59
C PRO A 52 7.61 -7.65 12.15
N ASP A 53 8.75 -7.80 11.50
CA ASP A 53 9.98 -7.06 11.81
C ASP A 53 9.95 -5.68 11.17
N THR A 54 9.32 -5.56 10.00
CA THR A 54 9.21 -4.30 9.26
C THR A 54 7.81 -4.07 8.72
N TYR A 55 7.41 -2.80 8.70
CA TYR A 55 6.20 -2.33 8.03
C TYR A 55 6.54 -1.05 7.24
N TYR A 56 6.48 -1.16 5.91
CA TYR A 56 6.55 -0.02 5.01
C TYR A 56 5.20 0.32 4.37
N LEU A 57 4.88 1.60 4.33
CA LEU A 57 3.83 2.16 3.48
C LEU A 57 4.48 3.05 2.43
N THR A 58 4.24 2.75 1.16
CA THR A 58 4.77 3.50 0.01
C THR A 58 3.62 4.06 -0.81
N ILE A 59 3.66 5.37 -1.06
CA ILE A 59 2.73 6.12 -1.90
C ILE A 59 3.50 6.63 -3.11
N LYS A 60 3.00 6.32 -4.31
CA LYS A 60 3.54 6.80 -5.59
C LYS A 60 2.57 7.81 -6.19
N GLY A 61 3.09 8.84 -6.86
CA GLY A 61 2.24 9.90 -7.36
C GLY A 61 3.00 11.07 -7.97
N THR A 62 2.36 12.23 -7.99
CA THR A 62 2.99 13.51 -8.37
C THR A 62 2.63 14.59 -7.36
N TYR A 63 3.53 15.57 -7.19
CA TYR A 63 3.38 16.70 -6.26
C TYR A 63 3.08 16.28 -4.81
N LEU A 64 3.67 15.14 -4.39
CA LEU A 64 3.48 14.62 -3.04
C LEU A 64 4.21 15.45 -1.97
N GLY A 65 5.18 16.31 -2.31
CA GLY A 65 6.02 17.03 -1.34
C GLY A 65 5.23 17.75 -0.25
N GLY A 66 4.21 18.51 -0.66
CA GLY A 66 3.34 19.29 0.24
C GLY A 66 2.21 18.52 0.92
N THR A 67 2.14 17.19 0.78
CA THR A 67 1.04 16.41 1.37
C THR A 67 1.31 15.99 2.82
N THR A 68 0.25 16.00 3.63
CA THR A 68 0.20 15.33 4.93
C THR A 68 -0.42 13.96 4.76
N VAL A 69 0.20 12.94 5.33
CA VAL A 69 -0.31 11.56 5.28
C VAL A 69 -0.68 11.11 6.68
N ARG A 70 -1.89 10.58 6.83
CA ARG A 70 -2.39 10.04 8.09
C ARG A 70 -2.96 8.65 7.84
N TYR A 71 -2.77 7.73 8.77
CA TYR A 71 -3.39 6.42 8.69
C TYR A 71 -4.24 6.16 9.94
N LEU A 72 -5.41 5.58 9.73
CA LEU A 72 -6.30 5.09 10.79
C LEU A 72 -5.93 3.63 11.07
N ASP A 73 -5.55 3.32 12.29
CA ASP A 73 -5.29 1.93 12.69
C ASP A 73 -6.56 1.15 13.04
N SER A 74 -6.43 -0.16 13.21
CA SER A 74 -7.52 -1.06 13.58
C SER A 74 -8.08 -0.83 14.98
N ALA A 75 -7.37 -0.09 15.83
CA ALA A 75 -7.85 0.36 17.14
C ALA A 75 -8.65 1.67 17.06
N GLY A 76 -8.77 2.27 15.86
CA GLY A 76 -9.51 3.51 15.63
C GLY A 76 -8.69 4.78 15.90
N LYS A 77 -7.37 4.67 16.07
CA LYS A 77 -6.48 5.83 16.27
C LYS A 77 -6.01 6.37 14.92
N LEU A 78 -6.23 7.66 14.69
CA LEU A 78 -5.68 8.37 13.55
C LEU A 78 -4.27 8.88 13.86
N ILE A 79 -3.30 8.49 13.04
CA ILE A 79 -1.88 8.75 13.27
C ILE A 79 -1.32 9.50 12.07
N THR A 80 -0.70 10.66 12.32
CA THR A 80 0.04 11.40 11.29
C THR A 80 1.40 10.78 11.07
N LEU A 81 1.66 10.37 9.83
CA LEU A 81 2.95 9.83 9.43
C LEU A 81 3.92 10.98 9.14
N THR A 82 5.14 10.86 9.65
CA THR A 82 6.16 11.90 9.57
C THR A 82 7.45 11.31 9.00
N ASN A 83 8.35 12.18 8.54
CA ASN A 83 9.66 11.83 8.02
C ASN A 83 9.64 10.76 6.90
N PRO A 84 8.85 10.95 5.83
CA PRO A 84 8.93 10.03 4.70
C PRO A 84 10.33 10.06 4.09
N THR A 85 10.79 8.91 3.62
CA THR A 85 11.87 8.84 2.65
C THR A 85 11.28 9.04 1.24
N GLY A 86 12.10 9.52 0.30
CA GLY A 86 11.67 9.83 -1.07
C GLY A 86 11.48 11.33 -1.32
N GLY A 87 10.60 11.67 -2.27
CA GLY A 87 10.36 13.04 -2.73
C GLY A 87 8.98 13.21 -3.38
N ASP A 88 8.83 14.19 -4.27
CA ASP A 88 7.51 14.56 -4.82
C ASP A 88 6.80 13.46 -5.62
N GLY A 89 7.55 12.47 -6.13
CA GLY A 89 6.98 11.34 -6.87
C GLY A 89 6.72 10.10 -6.01
N ILE A 90 7.32 10.02 -4.82
CA ILE A 90 7.24 8.86 -3.95
C ILE A 90 7.46 9.25 -2.49
N LYS A 91 6.54 8.84 -1.62
CA LYS A 91 6.71 8.93 -0.16
C LYS A 91 6.67 7.53 0.43
N GLN A 92 7.71 7.14 1.14
CA GLN A 92 7.75 5.88 1.88
C GLN A 92 7.89 6.17 3.37
N TYR A 93 7.06 5.50 4.18
CA TYR A 93 7.06 5.60 5.62
C TYR A 93 7.40 4.24 6.22
N THR A 94 8.16 4.26 7.31
CA THR A 94 8.26 3.13 8.22
C THR A 94 7.23 3.32 9.33
N ILE A 95 6.41 2.31 9.55
CA ILE A 95 5.35 2.30 10.57
C ILE A 95 5.75 1.29 11.66
N GLU A 96 5.26 1.50 12.89
CA GLU A 96 5.42 0.51 13.96
C GLU A 96 4.88 -0.86 13.50
N PRO A 97 5.67 -1.95 13.60
CA PRO A 97 5.31 -3.22 12.95
C PRO A 97 4.03 -3.88 13.48
N ASP A 98 3.69 -3.66 14.75
CA ASP A 98 2.48 -4.21 15.39
C ASP A 98 1.17 -3.58 14.87
N LYS A 99 1.26 -2.47 14.13
CA LYS A 99 0.08 -1.73 13.67
C LYS A 99 -0.58 -2.40 12.48
N ILE A 100 -1.90 -2.27 12.41
CA ILE A 100 -2.74 -2.74 11.30
C ILE A 100 -3.55 -1.54 10.81
N GLY A 101 -3.35 -1.13 9.57
CA GLY A 101 -4.01 0.02 8.96
C GLY A 101 -5.38 -0.32 8.36
N GLN A 102 -6.34 0.58 8.53
CA GLN A 102 -7.68 0.48 7.96
C GLN A 102 -7.90 1.46 6.83
N THR A 103 -7.55 2.73 7.05
CA THR A 103 -7.76 3.80 6.07
C THR A 103 -6.53 4.69 6.00
N LEU A 104 -6.16 5.09 4.80
CA LEU A 104 -5.11 6.05 4.52
C LEU A 104 -5.72 7.37 4.03
N PHE A 105 -5.32 8.47 4.64
CA PHE A 105 -5.71 9.83 4.27
C PHE A 105 -4.48 10.57 3.75
N ILE A 106 -4.58 11.14 2.56
CA ILE A 106 -3.54 11.98 1.96
C ILE A 106 -4.16 13.35 1.71
N GLU A 107 -3.65 14.36 2.39
CA GLU A 107 -4.18 15.73 2.38
C GLU A 107 -3.15 16.65 1.73
N GLY A 108 -3.58 17.53 0.82
CA GLY A 108 -2.69 18.49 0.19
C GLY A 108 -3.43 19.45 -0.73
N PRO A 109 -2.70 20.18 -1.58
CA PRO A 109 -3.32 20.97 -2.64
C PRO A 109 -4.26 20.11 -3.50
N GLY A 110 -5.49 20.56 -3.70
CA GLY A 110 -6.52 19.78 -4.40
C GLY A 110 -7.41 18.91 -3.51
N GLY A 111 -7.19 18.88 -2.19
CA GLY A 111 -8.13 18.31 -1.23
C GLY A 111 -7.59 17.12 -0.44
N THR A 112 -8.50 16.26 0.03
CA THR A 112 -8.18 15.03 0.76
C THR A 112 -8.56 13.82 -0.07
N LYS A 113 -7.64 12.87 -0.20
CA LYS A 113 -7.91 11.55 -0.76
C LYS A 113 -7.94 10.51 0.34
N GLU A 114 -8.93 9.63 0.29
CA GLU A 114 -9.14 8.56 1.25
C GLU A 114 -9.04 7.20 0.56
N TYR A 115 -8.27 6.29 1.15
CA TYR A 115 -8.05 4.94 0.64
C TYR A 115 -8.34 3.91 1.72
N ASN A 116 -9.39 3.12 1.53
CA ASN A 116 -9.71 2.00 2.42
C ASN A 116 -8.78 0.80 2.11
N ILE A 117 -7.73 0.67 2.90
CA ILE A 117 -6.72 -0.40 2.78
C ILE A 117 -7.13 -1.68 3.50
N ALA A 118 -7.97 -1.59 4.55
CA ALA A 118 -8.54 -2.69 5.32
C ALA A 118 -7.58 -3.88 5.56
N GLU A 119 -6.41 -3.63 6.14
CA GLU A 119 -5.42 -4.68 6.41
C GLU A 119 -5.95 -5.79 7.32
N THR A 120 -7.01 -5.53 8.12
CA THR A 120 -7.66 -6.57 8.93
C THR A 120 -8.23 -7.73 8.11
N ASN A 121 -8.43 -7.55 6.80
CA ASN A 121 -8.88 -8.59 5.89
C ASN A 121 -7.73 -9.45 5.33
N MET A 122 -6.47 -9.06 5.56
CA MET A 122 -5.32 -9.82 5.08
C MET A 122 -5.26 -11.20 5.74
N SER A 123 -4.84 -12.19 4.95
CA SER A 123 -4.49 -13.51 5.48
C SER A 123 -3.16 -13.45 6.23
N ARG A 124 -3.07 -14.21 7.32
CA ARG A 124 -1.84 -14.30 8.15
C ARG A 124 -1.65 -15.70 8.71
N ILE A 125 -0.39 -16.12 8.82
CA ILE A 125 -0.07 -17.39 9.48
C ILE A 125 -0.32 -17.23 10.98
N THR A 126 -1.04 -18.18 11.55
CA THR A 126 -1.32 -18.23 13.00
C THR A 126 -0.71 -19.46 13.67
N SER A 127 -0.45 -20.52 12.89
CA SER A 127 0.30 -21.68 13.34
C SER A 127 0.99 -22.33 12.15
N LEU A 128 2.18 -22.86 12.40
CA LEU A 128 3.02 -23.58 11.46
C LEU A 128 3.71 -24.71 12.22
N ASN A 129 3.28 -25.94 11.99
CA ASN A 129 3.82 -27.10 12.69
C ASN A 129 3.84 -28.34 11.78
N PRO A 130 5.01 -28.98 11.57
CA PRO A 130 6.33 -28.62 12.11
C PRO A 130 7.04 -27.52 11.28
N LYS A 131 8.02 -26.83 11.89
CA LYS A 131 8.88 -25.84 11.21
C LYS A 131 9.96 -26.46 10.33
N SER A 132 10.20 -27.76 10.49
CA SER A 132 11.05 -28.57 9.61
C SER A 132 10.26 -29.80 9.18
N ILE A 133 10.18 -30.04 7.87
CA ILE A 133 9.46 -31.16 7.26
C ILE A 133 10.38 -31.92 6.30
N LYS A 134 10.17 -33.22 6.20
CA LYS A 134 10.87 -34.05 5.21
C LYS A 134 10.32 -33.76 3.81
N ALA A 135 11.18 -33.79 2.80
CA ALA A 135 10.76 -33.68 1.41
C ALA A 135 9.75 -34.79 1.06
N GLY A 136 8.62 -34.39 0.47
CA GLY A 136 7.49 -35.29 0.18
C GLY A 136 6.47 -35.42 1.31
N ASP A 137 6.77 -34.94 2.52
CA ASP A 137 5.77 -34.82 3.58
C ASP A 137 4.89 -33.58 3.36
N THR A 138 3.82 -33.51 4.16
CA THR A 138 2.84 -32.44 4.08
C THR A 138 3.09 -31.37 5.13
N LEU A 139 2.93 -30.11 4.73
CA LEU A 139 3.03 -28.98 5.64
C LEU A 139 1.66 -28.61 6.24
N GLY A 140 1.59 -28.56 7.56
CA GLY A 140 0.44 -28.02 8.29
C GLY A 140 0.58 -26.52 8.55
N ILE A 141 -0.27 -25.71 7.90
CA ILE A 141 -0.34 -24.25 8.10
C ILE A 141 -1.76 -23.86 8.51
N VAL A 142 -1.89 -23.10 9.59
CA VAL A 142 -3.16 -22.49 9.98
C VAL A 142 -3.13 -21.01 9.65
N VAL A 143 -4.09 -20.57 8.83
CA VAL A 143 -4.16 -19.19 8.32
C VAL A 143 -5.43 -18.51 8.81
N ALA A 144 -5.29 -17.35 9.45
CA ALA A 144 -6.43 -16.49 9.72
C ALA A 144 -6.87 -15.80 8.42
N ASN A 145 -8.19 -15.57 8.29
CA ASN A 145 -8.81 -15.03 7.07
C ASN A 145 -8.62 -15.89 5.81
N ALA A 146 -8.33 -17.19 5.94
CA ALA A 146 -8.15 -18.10 4.79
C ALA A 146 -9.32 -18.09 3.80
N ALA A 147 -10.55 -17.86 4.27
CA ALA A 147 -11.74 -17.75 3.41
C ALA A 147 -11.66 -16.61 2.37
N LYS A 148 -10.83 -15.59 2.62
CA LYS A 148 -10.60 -14.46 1.70
C LYS A 148 -9.75 -14.86 0.50
N LEU A 149 -8.89 -15.88 0.61
CA LEU A 149 -7.99 -16.31 -0.47
C LEU A 149 -8.80 -16.82 -1.66
N ASP A 150 -9.00 -15.97 -2.66
CA ASP A 150 -9.84 -16.24 -3.82
C ASP A 150 -9.04 -16.46 -5.11
N GLY A 151 -7.72 -16.31 -5.06
CA GLY A 151 -6.83 -16.46 -6.21
C GLY A 151 -6.89 -15.28 -7.19
N THR A 152 -7.59 -14.20 -6.82
CA THR A 152 -7.78 -12.99 -7.63
C THR A 152 -7.31 -11.75 -6.89
N GLU A 153 -8.14 -11.17 -6.03
CA GLU A 153 -7.79 -10.04 -5.17
C GLU A 153 -6.85 -10.52 -4.06
N TYR A 154 -7.18 -11.63 -3.39
CA TYR A 154 -6.38 -12.16 -2.28
C TYR A 154 -5.71 -13.47 -2.69
N LYS A 155 -4.39 -13.52 -2.52
CA LYS A 155 -3.56 -14.64 -2.95
C LYS A 155 -2.59 -15.09 -1.88
N GLY A 156 -2.31 -16.39 -1.86
CA GLY A 156 -1.29 -17.00 -1.02
C GLY A 156 -0.25 -17.69 -1.88
N TYR A 157 1.02 -17.56 -1.52
CA TYR A 157 2.14 -18.15 -2.24
C TYR A 157 3.12 -18.77 -1.28
N TYR A 158 3.85 -19.79 -1.74
CA TYR A 158 5.17 -20.09 -1.21
C TYR A 158 6.23 -19.94 -2.30
N TYR A 159 7.46 -19.68 -1.86
CA TYR A 159 8.62 -19.64 -2.75
C TYR A 159 9.37 -20.96 -2.65
N ASP A 160 9.36 -21.69 -3.74
CA ASP A 160 10.14 -22.88 -3.96
C ASP A 160 11.48 -22.52 -4.60
N GLN A 161 12.45 -22.16 -3.76
CA GLN A 161 13.75 -21.63 -4.16
C GLN A 161 13.60 -20.36 -5.03
N ILE A 162 13.50 -20.50 -6.34
CA ILE A 162 13.35 -19.41 -7.31
C ILE A 162 11.93 -19.31 -7.89
N ASN A 163 11.10 -20.33 -7.70
CA ASN A 163 9.75 -20.39 -8.26
C ASN A 163 8.72 -19.91 -7.25
N GLU A 164 7.76 -19.14 -7.72
CA GLU A 164 6.60 -18.75 -6.94
C GLU A 164 5.45 -19.72 -7.24
N VAL A 165 4.93 -20.36 -6.21
CA VAL A 165 3.83 -21.33 -6.32
C VAL A 165 2.62 -20.77 -5.59
N GLU A 166 1.52 -20.54 -6.31
CA GLU A 166 0.27 -20.10 -5.71
C GLU A 166 -0.39 -21.27 -4.95
N ILE A 167 -0.77 -21.02 -3.70
CA ILE A 167 -1.39 -21.98 -2.76
C ILE A 167 -2.70 -21.45 -2.15
N SER A 168 -3.34 -20.48 -2.81
CA SER A 168 -4.56 -19.83 -2.32
C SER A 168 -5.66 -20.84 -2.01
N SER A 169 -5.86 -21.81 -2.90
CA SER A 169 -6.94 -22.81 -2.80
C SER A 169 -6.67 -23.83 -1.70
N GLU A 170 -5.42 -24.26 -1.56
CA GLU A 170 -4.95 -25.19 -0.56
C GLU A 170 -5.15 -24.61 0.84
N LEU A 171 -4.68 -23.37 1.05
CA LEU A 171 -4.82 -22.68 2.33
C LEU A 171 -6.29 -22.39 2.67
N LYS A 172 -7.10 -21.98 1.69
CA LYS A 172 -8.54 -21.73 1.90
C LYS A 172 -9.30 -22.99 2.32
N ASN A 173 -8.97 -24.13 1.71
CA ASN A 173 -9.65 -25.40 1.95
C ASN A 173 -8.98 -26.25 3.03
N ASN A 174 -7.91 -25.75 3.65
CA ASN A 174 -7.06 -26.50 4.58
C ASN A 174 -6.57 -27.83 3.99
N THR A 175 -6.26 -27.81 2.68
CA THR A 175 -5.66 -28.94 1.97
C THR A 175 -4.16 -29.00 2.29
N PRO A 176 -3.60 -30.18 2.57
CA PRO A 176 -2.16 -30.32 2.78
C PRO A 176 -1.35 -29.85 1.57
N ILE A 177 -0.26 -29.13 1.82
CA ILE A 177 0.66 -28.64 0.78
C ILE A 177 1.83 -29.62 0.69
N ASN A 178 2.04 -30.18 -0.49
CA ASN A 178 3.19 -31.04 -0.78
C ASN A 178 4.38 -30.16 -1.17
N VAL A 179 5.49 -30.34 -0.47
CA VAL A 179 6.76 -29.67 -0.77
C VAL A 179 7.84 -30.71 -1.03
N THR A 180 8.53 -30.59 -2.15
CA THR A 180 9.43 -31.64 -2.64
C THR A 180 10.89 -31.21 -2.68
N ASN A 181 11.16 -29.92 -2.85
CA ASN A 181 12.53 -29.43 -2.90
C ASN A 181 13.02 -29.11 -1.49
N THR A 182 14.31 -29.28 -1.26
CA THR A 182 14.92 -28.95 0.03
C THR A 182 15.32 -27.49 0.08
N GLY A 183 15.34 -26.92 1.28
CA GLY A 183 15.74 -25.54 1.50
C GLY A 183 14.90 -24.80 2.53
N LEU A 184 15.10 -23.49 2.59
CA LEU A 184 14.29 -22.56 3.37
C LEU A 184 13.18 -22.01 2.49
N TYR A 185 12.00 -21.90 3.08
CA TYR A 185 10.80 -21.51 2.36
C TYR A 185 10.23 -20.21 2.90
N ASN A 186 9.82 -19.35 1.96
CA ASN A 186 9.08 -18.15 2.26
C ASN A 186 7.61 -18.37 1.96
N ILE A 187 6.72 -17.73 2.71
CA ILE A 187 5.29 -17.65 2.41
C ILE A 187 4.92 -16.19 2.20
N ARG A 188 4.03 -15.91 1.26
CA ARG A 188 3.55 -14.55 1.02
C ARG A 188 2.04 -14.53 0.87
N PHE A 189 1.39 -13.60 1.57
CA PHE A 189 0.01 -13.24 1.31
C PHE A 189 -0.04 -11.90 0.62
N GLU A 190 -0.80 -11.81 -0.46
CA GLU A 190 -0.99 -10.58 -1.21
C GLU A 190 -2.46 -10.23 -1.33
N ARG A 191 -2.71 -8.93 -1.36
CA ARG A 191 -3.99 -8.35 -1.76
C ARG A 191 -3.74 -7.28 -2.81
N ASN A 192 -4.36 -7.42 -3.97
CA ASN A 192 -4.25 -6.47 -5.09
C ASN A 192 -5.63 -5.99 -5.50
N PHE A 193 -5.89 -4.69 -5.40
CA PHE A 193 -7.17 -4.10 -5.79
C PHE A 193 -6.99 -2.68 -6.34
N SER A 194 -8.06 -2.10 -6.89
CA SER A 194 -8.10 -0.69 -7.28
C SER A 194 -9.02 0.08 -6.34
N ALA A 195 -8.56 1.22 -5.85
CA ALA A 195 -9.39 2.16 -5.11
C ALA A 195 -10.51 2.72 -6.02
N PRO A 196 -11.57 3.35 -5.47
CA PRO A 196 -12.66 3.91 -6.26
C PRO A 196 -12.23 4.94 -7.31
N ASP A 197 -11.10 5.63 -7.11
CA ASP A 197 -10.51 6.57 -8.06
C ASP A 197 -9.59 5.91 -9.10
N GLY A 198 -9.51 4.57 -9.13
CA GLY A 198 -8.68 3.77 -10.04
C GLY A 198 -7.25 3.56 -9.57
N THR A 199 -6.84 4.12 -8.43
CA THR A 199 -5.49 3.96 -7.89
C THR A 199 -5.23 2.49 -7.52
N PRO A 200 -4.19 1.83 -8.07
CA PRO A 200 -3.84 0.48 -7.66
C PRO A 200 -3.28 0.44 -6.23
N VAL A 201 -3.74 -0.54 -5.45
CA VAL A 201 -3.31 -0.80 -4.09
C VAL A 201 -2.82 -2.24 -3.97
N ASN A 202 -1.60 -2.40 -3.50
CA ASN A 202 -0.98 -3.69 -3.20
C ASN A 202 -0.66 -3.78 -1.70
N ILE A 203 -1.02 -4.88 -1.05
CA ILE A 203 -0.67 -5.17 0.34
C ILE A 203 0.00 -6.55 0.34
N SER A 204 1.21 -6.65 0.89
CA SER A 204 2.02 -7.86 0.86
C SER A 204 2.57 -8.19 2.25
N TYR A 205 2.23 -9.37 2.77
CA TYR A 205 2.77 -9.91 4.01
C TYR A 205 3.70 -11.07 3.69
N ARG A 206 5.00 -10.91 3.95
CA ARG A 206 6.07 -11.83 3.56
C ARG A 206 6.67 -12.50 4.80
N TYR A 207 6.52 -13.80 4.91
CA TYR A 207 7.11 -14.64 5.95
C TYR A 207 8.39 -15.24 5.39
N LEU A 208 9.53 -14.79 5.90
CA LEU A 208 10.85 -15.13 5.40
C LEU A 208 11.40 -16.34 6.15
N ASN A 209 11.91 -17.33 5.43
CA ASN A 209 12.54 -18.55 5.93
C ASN A 209 11.74 -19.24 7.04
N ILE A 210 10.41 -19.26 6.90
CA ILE A 210 9.50 -19.57 8.00
C ILE A 210 9.40 -21.08 8.29
N PHE A 211 9.73 -21.92 7.31
CA PHE A 211 9.96 -23.35 7.50
C PHE A 211 11.10 -23.86 6.62
N ARG A 212 11.60 -25.05 6.95
CA ARG A 212 12.63 -25.76 6.23
C ARG A 212 12.11 -27.10 5.70
N VAL A 213 12.48 -27.43 4.47
CA VAL A 213 12.33 -28.76 3.92
C VAL A 213 13.69 -29.42 3.86
N TYR A 214 13.81 -30.63 4.41
CA TYR A 214 15.04 -31.40 4.45
C TYR A 214 14.85 -32.76 3.79
N ASP A 215 15.96 -33.36 3.34
CA ASP A 215 15.98 -34.76 2.95
C ASP A 215 16.55 -35.59 4.10
N GLU A 216 16.08 -36.82 4.27
CA GLU A 216 16.74 -37.73 5.21
C GLU A 216 18.07 -38.16 4.61
N MET A 217 19.17 -37.85 5.30
CA MET A 217 20.41 -38.57 5.05
C MET A 217 20.27 -39.97 5.66
N ASP A 218 20.39 -41.01 4.82
CA ASP A 218 20.44 -42.39 5.29
C ASP A 218 21.45 -42.52 6.45
N GLY A 219 20.95 -42.86 7.66
CA GLY A 219 21.78 -43.21 8.81
C GLY A 219 22.09 -42.12 9.85
N VAL A 220 21.46 -40.94 9.80
CA VAL A 220 21.63 -39.90 10.85
C VAL A 220 20.32 -39.65 11.59
N SER A 221 20.28 -39.99 12.88
CA SER A 221 19.17 -39.65 13.78
C SER A 221 19.06 -38.13 13.94
N THR A 222 17.85 -37.61 13.82
CA THR A 222 17.48 -36.19 13.90
C THR A 222 18.14 -35.45 15.08
N PRO A 223 18.67 -34.22 14.90
CA PRO A 223 18.88 -33.32 16.02
C PRO A 223 17.52 -32.78 16.46
N ASP A 224 17.17 -33.02 17.72
CA ASP A 224 15.98 -32.45 18.35
C ASP A 224 15.96 -30.90 18.21
N ASN A 225 14.81 -30.38 17.80
CA ASN A 225 14.29 -29.01 17.96
C ASN A 225 15.31 -27.88 18.15
N ILE A 226 15.50 -27.06 17.10
CA ILE A 226 15.95 -25.66 17.21
C ILE A 226 14.85 -24.76 16.63
#